data_AF-A0A0K9YWM2-F1
#
_entry.id   AF-A0A0K9YWM2-F1
#
_cell.length_a   1.000
_cell.length_b   1.000
_cell.length_c   1.000
_cell.angle_alpha   90.00
_cell.angle_beta   90.00
_cell.angle_gamma   90.00
#
_symmetry.space_group_name_H-M   'P 1'
#
loop_
_entity.id
_entity.type
_entity.pdbx_description
1 polymer ?
#
loop_
_entity_poly.entity_id
_entity_poly.type
_entity_poly.pdbx_seq_one_letter_code
_entity_poly.pdbx_strand_id
1 'polypeptide(L)'
;MLIANEKLTNATITIDLNGVIPPSVTDYFQINGTGWLNIGADKIDGDVITFTGINLDEEQWFMVQLDNKTMPAAGNYTILISVDSGPNQVMTLITTAN
;
A
#
# COMPACT_ATOMS: atom_id res chain seq x y z
N MET A 1 0.89 4.85 4.80
CA MET A 1 1.52 5.95 4.05
C MET A 1 3.00 5.66 3.93
N LEU A 2 3.55 5.77 2.73
CA LEU A 2 4.98 5.72 2.45
C LEU A 2 5.46 7.14 2.15
N ILE A 3 6.57 7.55 2.75
CA ILE A 3 7.22 8.84 2.47
C ILE A 3 8.54 8.54 1.78
N ALA A 4 8.83 9.24 0.69
CA ALA A 4 10.07 9.11 -0.04
C ALA A 4 11.20 9.84 0.71
N ASN A 5 12.21 9.11 1.16
CA ASN A 5 13.41 9.69 1.78
C ASN A 5 14.45 10.14 0.74
N GLU A 6 14.21 9.80 -0.52
CA GLU A 6 15.00 10.20 -1.67
C GLU A 6 14.08 10.23 -2.90
N LYS A 7 14.55 10.82 -4.00
CA LYS A 7 13.78 10.88 -5.23
C LYS A 7 13.53 9.49 -5.81
N LEU A 8 12.27 9.16 -6.06
CA LEU A 8 11.84 7.98 -6.82
C LEU A 8 11.50 8.40 -8.25
N THR A 9 12.05 7.69 -9.24
CA THR A 9 11.78 7.94 -10.66
C THR A 9 11.36 6.66 -11.35
N ASN A 10 10.16 6.66 -11.95
CA ASN A 10 9.56 5.50 -12.61
C ASN A 10 9.57 4.22 -11.74
N ALA A 11 9.42 4.39 -10.43
CA ALA A 11 9.54 3.33 -9.45
C ALA A 11 8.29 2.43 -9.44
N THR A 12 8.49 1.21 -8.94
CA THR A 12 7.43 0.24 -8.66
C THR A 12 7.24 0.11 -7.17
N ILE A 13 6.06 0.43 -6.66
CA ILE A 13 5.68 0.23 -5.27
C ILE A 13 4.81 -1.02 -5.21
N THR A 14 5.23 -1.99 -4.38
CA THR A 14 4.47 -3.21 -4.12
C THR A 14 4.06 -3.24 -2.66
N ILE A 15 2.79 -3.53 -2.40
CA ILE A 15 2.21 -3.70 -1.07
C ILE A 15 1.65 -5.10 -1.00
N ASP A 16 2.26 -5.96 -0.18
CA ASP A 16 1.78 -7.30 0.10
C ASP A 16 1.03 -7.28 1.43
N LEU A 17 -0.30 -7.45 1.35
CA LEU A 17 -1.17 -7.50 2.51
C LEU A 17 -1.11 -8.83 3.23
N ASN A 18 -0.37 -9.81 2.73
CA ASN A 18 -0.03 -11.08 3.38
C ASN A 18 -1.26 -11.82 3.95
N GLY A 19 -2.36 -11.82 3.19
CA GLY A 19 -3.64 -12.43 3.58
C GLY A 19 -4.37 -11.77 4.74
N VAL A 20 -3.91 -10.60 5.22
CA VAL A 20 -4.46 -9.94 6.41
C VAL A 20 -5.82 -9.30 6.10
N ILE A 21 -5.88 -8.54 5.02
CA ILE A 21 -7.09 -7.88 4.51
C ILE A 21 -7.06 -7.99 2.99
N PRO A 22 -8.08 -8.55 2.33
CA PRO A 22 -8.11 -8.64 0.88
C PRO A 22 -8.31 -7.26 0.24
N PRO A 23 -7.49 -6.87 -0.75
CA PRO A 23 -7.68 -5.62 -1.47
C PRO A 23 -8.89 -5.69 -2.40
N SER A 24 -9.44 -4.53 -2.75
CA SER A 24 -10.55 -4.36 -3.70
C SER A 24 -10.14 -3.35 -4.77
N VAL A 25 -10.66 -3.53 -5.98
CA VAL A 25 -10.49 -2.57 -7.08
C VAL A 25 -11.04 -1.18 -6.75
N THR A 26 -11.97 -1.12 -5.80
CA THR A 26 -12.61 0.11 -5.32
C THR A 26 -11.84 0.78 -4.18
N ASP A 27 -10.83 0.14 -3.61
CA ASP A 27 -9.92 0.79 -2.67
C ASP A 27 -9.21 1.95 -3.35
N TYR A 28 -8.60 2.83 -2.56
CA TYR A 28 -8.07 4.09 -3.06
C TYR A 28 -6.57 4.19 -2.91
N PHE A 29 -5.95 4.94 -3.81
CA PHE A 29 -4.59 5.43 -3.64
C PHE A 29 -4.51 6.91 -3.99
N GLN A 30 -3.45 7.57 -3.51
CA GLN A 30 -3.12 8.92 -3.91
C GLN A 30 -1.62 9.17 -3.82
N ILE A 31 -1.17 10.16 -4.58
CA ILE A 31 0.23 10.59 -4.66
C ILE A 31 0.27 12.04 -4.22
N ASN A 32 0.94 12.34 -3.12
CA ASN A 32 1.19 13.69 -2.63
C ASN A 32 -0.03 14.65 -2.69
N GLY A 33 -1.22 14.18 -2.30
CA GLY A 33 -2.44 14.99 -2.27
C GLY A 33 -3.09 15.32 -3.63
N THR A 34 -2.71 14.65 -4.72
CA THR A 34 -3.29 14.89 -6.06
C THR A 34 -4.76 14.44 -6.22
N GLY A 35 -5.36 13.90 -5.16
CA GLY A 35 -6.71 13.32 -5.17
C GLY A 35 -6.70 11.80 -5.16
N TRP A 36 -7.79 11.23 -4.64
CA TRP A 36 -7.97 9.79 -4.51
C TRP A 36 -8.42 9.17 -5.83
N LEU A 37 -7.73 8.10 -6.23
CA LEU A 37 -8.04 7.29 -7.40
C LEU A 37 -8.31 5.85 -6.96
N ASN A 38 -9.23 5.17 -7.63
CA ASN A 38 -9.44 3.75 -7.41
C ASN A 38 -8.22 2.95 -7.88
N ILE A 39 -7.85 1.91 -7.12
CA ILE A 39 -6.69 1.05 -7.41
C ILE A 39 -6.83 0.39 -8.79
N GLY A 40 -8.03 -0.13 -9.09
CA GLY A 40 -8.30 -0.87 -10.32
C GLY A 40 -7.83 -2.32 -10.29
N ALA A 41 -8.40 -3.14 -11.19
CA ALA A 41 -8.11 -4.58 -11.25
C ALA A 41 -6.70 -4.90 -11.75
N ASP A 42 -6.12 -4.02 -12.57
CA ASP A 42 -4.81 -4.17 -13.18
C ASP A 42 -3.64 -4.19 -12.17
N LYS A 43 -3.90 -3.69 -10.95
CA LYS A 43 -2.88 -3.54 -9.91
C LYS A 43 -2.96 -4.59 -8.82
N ILE A 44 -3.98 -5.46 -8.85
CA ILE A 44 -4.23 -6.43 -7.79
C ILE A 44 -3.96 -7.83 -8.31
N ASP A 45 -3.09 -8.55 -7.60
CA ASP A 45 -2.85 -9.98 -7.78
C ASP A 45 -2.94 -10.67 -6.40
N GLY A 46 -4.10 -11.28 -6.12
CA GLY A 46 -4.42 -11.83 -4.80
C GLY A 46 -4.37 -10.76 -3.71
N ASP A 47 -3.45 -10.93 -2.76
CA ASP A 47 -3.24 -10.02 -1.63
C ASP A 47 -2.19 -8.92 -1.92
N VAL A 48 -1.64 -8.91 -3.14
CA VAL A 48 -0.58 -7.99 -3.54
C VAL A 48 -1.14 -6.87 -4.40
N ILE A 49 -0.77 -5.64 -4.08
CA ILE A 49 -1.08 -4.44 -4.85
C ILE A 49 0.22 -3.87 -5.44
N THR A 50 0.27 -3.66 -6.76
CA THR A 50 1.45 -3.15 -7.46
C THR A 50 1.15 -1.87 -8.22
N PHE A 51 1.92 -0.82 -7.96
CA PHE A 51 1.87 0.45 -8.66
C PHE A 51 3.19 0.68 -9.40
N THR A 52 3.15 0.79 -10.72
CA THR A 52 4.32 1.07 -11.56
C THR A 52 4.35 2.53 -12.00
N GLY A 53 5.54 3.05 -12.30
CA GLY A 53 5.69 4.40 -12.87
C GLY A 53 5.50 5.52 -11.84
N ILE A 54 5.74 5.22 -10.56
CA ILE A 54 5.63 6.20 -9.49
C ILE A 54 6.83 7.15 -9.53
N ASN A 55 6.53 8.45 -9.49
CA ASN A 55 7.51 9.50 -9.35
C ASN A 55 7.20 10.27 -8.08
N LEU A 56 8.18 10.38 -7.18
CA LEU A 56 8.11 11.15 -5.94
C LEU A 56 9.42 11.90 -5.79
N ASP A 57 9.36 13.20 -5.54
CA ASP A 57 10.53 13.91 -5.00
C ASP A 57 10.69 13.59 -3.50
N GLU A 58 11.83 13.95 -2.93
CA GLU A 58 12.09 13.80 -1.48
C GLU A 58 10.96 14.44 -0.66
N GLU A 59 10.60 13.79 0.46
CA GLU A 59 9.50 14.14 1.38
C GLU A 59 8.08 14.01 0.80
N GLN A 60 7.92 13.76 -0.50
CA GLN A 60 6.61 13.43 -1.05
C GLN A 60 6.17 12.03 -0.63
N TRP A 61 4.87 11.80 -0.62
CA TRP A 61 4.30 10.58 -0.06
C TRP A 61 3.32 9.90 -1.00
N PHE A 62 3.19 8.59 -0.81
CA PHE A 62 2.24 7.71 -1.46
C PHE A 62 1.37 7.07 -0.40
N MET A 63 0.06 6.97 -0.65
CA MET A 63 -0.86 6.36 0.29
C MET A 63 -1.86 5.45 -0.41
N VAL A 64 -2.12 4.31 0.24
CA VAL A 64 -3.24 3.43 -0.06
C VAL A 64 -4.19 3.45 1.12
N GLN A 65 -5.48 3.48 0.82
CA GLN A 65 -6.58 3.36 1.75
C GLN A 65 -7.42 2.14 1.38
N LEU A 66 -7.45 1.17 2.28
CA LEU A 66 -8.34 0.01 2.20
C LEU A 66 -9.66 0.38 2.89
N ASP A 67 -10.71 0.59 2.11
CA ASP A 67 -11.97 1.17 2.61
C ASP A 67 -13.04 0.11 2.86
N ASN A 68 -13.89 0.33 3.86
CA ASN A 68 -14.99 -0.57 4.25
C ASN A 68 -14.58 -2.05 4.45
N LYS A 69 -13.42 -2.28 5.04
CA LYS A 69 -12.89 -3.63 5.30
C LYS A 69 -13.36 -4.18 6.64
N THR A 70 -13.57 -5.49 6.68
CA THR A 70 -13.70 -6.21 7.95
C THR A 70 -12.29 -6.42 8.50
N MET A 71 -12.03 -5.93 9.71
CA MET A 71 -10.75 -6.19 10.38
C MET A 71 -10.60 -7.68 10.67
N PRO A 72 -9.39 -8.24 10.58
CA PRO A 72 -9.13 -9.62 10.97
C PRO A 72 -9.35 -9.79 12.49
N ALA A 73 -9.30 -11.04 12.96
CA ALA A 73 -9.34 -11.34 14.39
C ALA A 73 -8.28 -10.55 15.17
N ALA A 74 -8.44 -10.43 16.49
CA ALA A 74 -7.44 -9.75 17.31
C ALA A 74 -6.07 -10.42 17.17
N GLY A 75 -5.03 -9.63 16.87
CA GLY A 75 -3.70 -10.15 16.62
C GLY A 75 -2.74 -9.10 16.07
N ASN A 76 -1.50 -9.55 15.89
CA ASN A 76 -0.46 -8.78 15.21
C ASN A 76 -0.28 -9.35 13.82
N TYR A 77 -0.40 -8.49 12.82
CA TYR A 77 -0.30 -8.83 11.42
C TYR A 77 0.79 -8.03 10.75
N THR A 78 1.43 -8.63 9.76
CA THR A 78 2.50 -7.99 8.99
C THR A 78 2.03 -7.69 7.59
N ILE A 79 2.18 -6.43 7.19
CA ILE A 79 2.05 -5.95 5.82
C ILE A 79 3.46 -5.59 5.35
N LEU A 80 3.80 -5.97 4.12
CA LEU A 80 5.11 -5.71 3.53
C LEU A 80 4.98 -4.67 2.43
N ILE A 81 5.92 -3.73 2.38
CA ILE A 81 5.97 -2.69 1.36
C ILE A 81 7.38 -2.65 0.76
N SER A 82 7.51 -2.75 -0.56
CA SER A 82 8.79 -2.64 -1.25
C SER A 82 8.75 -1.60 -2.37
N VAL A 83 9.91 -1.04 -2.69
CA VAL A 83 10.14 -0.17 -3.85
C VAL A 83 11.19 -0.82 -4.75
N ASP A 84 10.90 -0.97 -6.05
CA ASP A 84 11.79 -1.52 -7.08
C ASP A 84 12.48 -2.85 -6.71
N SER A 85 11.74 -3.77 -6.08
CA SER A 85 12.26 -5.05 -5.55
C SER A 85 13.35 -4.93 -4.46
N GLY A 86 13.51 -3.73 -3.89
CA GLY A 86 14.33 -3.46 -2.72
C GLY A 86 13.80 -4.12 -1.44
N PRO A 87 14.49 -3.92 -0.30
CA PRO A 87 14.10 -4.53 0.96
C PRO A 87 12.70 -4.13 1.39
N ASN A 88 11.96 -5.09 1.94
CA ASN A 88 10.63 -4.85 2.47
C ASN A 88 10.70 -3.96 3.72
N GLN A 89 9.96 -2.85 3.70
CA GLN A 89 9.52 -2.19 4.91
C GLN A 89 8.38 -3.01 5.52
N VAL A 90 8.49 -3.25 6.82
CA VAL A 90 7.51 -4.03 7.58
C VAL A 90 6.58 -3.07 8.30
N MET A 91 5.28 -3.17 8.01
CA MET A 91 4.23 -2.50 8.76
C MET A 91 3.51 -3.52 9.65
N THR A 92 3.32 -3.18 10.91
CA THR A 92 2.55 -4.01 11.85
C THR A 92 1.15 -3.43 12.02
N LEU A 93 0.13 -4.22 11.68
CA LEU A 93 -1.26 -3.95 12.04
C LEU A 93 -1.57 -4.69 13.34
N ILE A 94 -1.98 -3.95 14.37
CA ILE A 94 -2.42 -4.48 15.65
C ILE A 94 -3.94 -4.30 15.72
N THR A 95 -4.67 -5.40 15.80
CA THR A 95 -6.12 -5.39 16.02
C THR A 95 -6.43 -5.83 17.44
N THR A 96 -7.31 -5.09 18.10
CA THR A 96 -7.85 -5.45 19.41
C THR A 96 -9.27 -5.96 19.25
N ALA A 97 -9.68 -6.92 20.08
CA ALA A 97 -11.08 -7.31 20.14
C ALA A 97 -11.91 -6.09 20.58
N ASN A 98 -13.03 -5.87 19.90
CA ASN A 98 -14.01 -4.84 20.27
C ASN A 98 -14.70 -5.19 21.59
#